data_AF-A0A936MD27-F1
#
_entry.id   AF-A0A936MD27-F1
#
_cell.length_a   1.000
_cell.length_b   1.000
_cell.length_c   1.000
_cell.angle_alpha   90.00
_cell.angle_beta   90.00
_cell.angle_gamma   90.00
#
_symmetry.space_group_name_H-M   'P 1'
#
loop_
_entity.id
_entity.type
_entity.pdbx_description
1 polymer ?
#
loop_
_entity_poly.entity_id
_entity_poly.type
_entity_poly.pdbx_seq_one_letter_code
_entity_poly.pdbx_strand_id
1 'polypeptide(L)'
;MYLYKIRGNGLRSEFLAQTGGMNAWVTTTGIRYDFYVQTMKKADKSEQILTEYTPDDINRSWQCRRYGICRGKSPHDAPNLLHNTYYNYFIGTDKSRWASNVPLFGEVTRREIYKGIDARLYFDGGFMRYDFNVGVSSNPQDIQVKF
;
A
#
# COMPACT_ATOMS: atom_id res chain seq x y z
N MET A 1 -3.10 5.52 -9.39
CA MET A 1 -2.48 4.88 -8.20
C MET A 1 -3.37 3.71 -7.83
N TYR A 2 -2.81 2.53 -7.60
CA TYR A 2 -3.59 1.29 -7.55
C TYR A 2 -3.19 0.40 -6.37
N LEU A 3 -4.14 -0.39 -5.89
CA LEU A 3 -3.96 -1.45 -4.90
C LEU A 3 -3.76 -2.78 -5.64
N TYR A 4 -2.85 -3.62 -5.17
CA TYR A 4 -2.68 -4.97 -5.72
C TYR A 4 -2.39 -6.00 -4.64
N LYS A 5 -2.84 -7.24 -4.87
CA LYS A 5 -2.81 -8.27 -3.83
C LYS A 5 -1.44 -8.92 -3.69
N ILE A 6 -0.89 -8.96 -2.47
CA ILE A 6 0.39 -9.62 -2.18
C ILE A 6 0.13 -10.94 -1.45
N ARG A 7 0.81 -12.02 -1.87
CA ARG A 7 0.90 -13.27 -1.09
C ARG A 7 2.31 -13.36 -0.52
N GLY A 8 2.47 -13.12 0.79
CA GLY A 8 3.76 -13.20 1.49
C GLY A 8 3.71 -14.16 2.67
N ASN A 9 4.74 -14.99 2.82
CA ASN A 9 4.94 -15.85 3.99
C ASN A 9 5.36 -14.99 5.19
N GLY A 10 4.43 -14.75 6.13
CA GLY A 10 4.75 -14.26 7.48
C GLY A 10 4.25 -12.85 7.84
N LEU A 11 3.91 -12.01 6.88
CA LEU A 11 3.20 -10.75 7.12
C LEU A 11 1.96 -10.73 6.22
N ARG A 12 0.77 -10.78 6.84
CA ARG A 12 -0.53 -10.73 6.17
C ARG A 12 -0.81 -9.32 5.62
N SER A 13 0.03 -8.86 4.70
CA SER A 13 -0.21 -7.69 3.86
C SER A 13 -0.98 -8.15 2.66
N GLU A 14 -2.22 -7.69 2.54
CA GLU A 14 -3.16 -8.14 1.51
C GLU A 14 -3.13 -7.20 0.33
N PHE A 15 -2.87 -5.90 0.51
CA PHE A 15 -2.70 -4.99 -0.62
C PHE A 15 -1.53 -4.03 -0.43
N LEU A 16 -0.84 -3.69 -1.51
CA LEU A 16 0.12 -2.58 -1.55
C LEU A 16 -0.39 -1.51 -2.51
N ALA A 17 -0.22 -0.27 -2.09
CA ALA A 17 -0.22 0.87 -2.98
C ALA A 17 1.11 1.61 -2.92
N GLN A 18 1.56 2.04 -4.09
CA GLN A 18 2.85 2.66 -4.28
C GLN A 18 2.71 4.02 -4.95
N THR A 19 3.37 5.01 -4.35
CA THR A 19 3.40 6.40 -4.79
C THR A 19 4.85 6.88 -4.84
N GLY A 20 5.09 8.01 -5.50
CA GLY A 20 6.38 8.70 -5.40
C GLY A 20 6.61 9.24 -3.99
N GLY A 21 7.23 8.43 -3.11
CA GLY A 21 7.60 8.81 -1.75
C GLY A 21 6.74 8.21 -0.63
N MET A 22 5.81 7.30 -0.94
CA MET A 22 5.05 6.57 0.06
C MET A 22 4.65 5.17 -0.43
N ASN A 23 4.87 4.17 0.41
CA ASN A 23 4.23 2.87 0.31
C ASN A 23 3.10 2.79 1.35
N ALA A 24 1.98 2.22 0.95
CA ALA A 24 0.83 1.98 1.80
C ALA A 24 0.47 0.49 1.77
N TRP A 25 0.74 -0.20 2.88
CA TRP A 25 0.50 -1.63 3.05
C TRP A 25 -0.81 -1.84 3.80
N VAL A 26 -1.82 -2.35 3.13
CA VAL A 26 -3.08 -2.78 3.75
C VAL A 26 -2.89 -4.19 4.29
N THR A 27 -2.96 -4.32 5.61
CA THR A 27 -2.77 -5.58 6.35
C THR A 27 -4.05 -5.98 7.06
N THR A 28 -4.21 -7.23 7.47
CA THR A 28 -5.41 -7.67 8.23
C THR A 28 -5.70 -6.86 9.50
N THR A 29 -4.76 -6.07 10.01
CA THR A 29 -4.89 -5.29 11.27
C THR A 29 -4.93 -3.78 11.07
N GLY A 30 -4.91 -3.30 9.83
CA GLY A 30 -4.86 -1.87 9.51
C GLY A 30 -3.86 -1.56 8.40
N ILE A 31 -3.39 -0.33 8.36
CA ILE A 31 -2.55 0.19 7.29
C ILE A 31 -1.17 0.56 7.84
N ARG A 32 -0.11 0.11 7.16
CA ARG A 32 1.25 0.60 7.42
C ARG A 32 1.65 1.54 6.30
N TYR A 33 1.99 2.77 6.68
CA TYR A 33 2.59 3.76 5.81
C TYR A 33 4.10 3.73 5.95
N ASP A 34 4.77 3.77 4.83
CA ASP A 34 6.23 3.84 4.75
C ASP A 34 6.57 4.99 3.81
N PHE A 35 6.85 6.15 4.41
CA PHE A 35 7.20 7.37 3.71
C PHE A 35 8.69 7.40 3.45
N TYR A 36 9.08 7.86 2.27
CA TYR A 36 10.48 8.02 1.94
C TYR A 36 10.74 9.24 1.08
N VAL A 37 11.88 9.86 1.34
CA VAL A 37 12.46 10.86 0.45
C VAL A 37 13.65 10.23 -0.22
N GLN A 38 13.65 10.27 -1.55
CA GLN A 38 14.77 9.83 -2.37
C GLN A 38 15.49 11.06 -2.90
N THR A 39 16.76 11.21 -2.55
CA THR A 39 17.62 12.24 -3.11
C THR A 39 18.76 11.58 -3.89
N MET A 40 19.12 12.20 -5.00
CA MET A 40 20.33 11.83 -5.73
C MET A 40 21.51 12.54 -5.06
N LYS A 41 22.63 11.84 -4.84
CA LYS A 41 23.90 12.53 -4.59
C LYS A 41 24.18 13.45 -5.77
N LYS A 42 24.50 14.71 -5.49
CA LYS A 42 24.76 15.71 -6.52
C LYS A 42 26.07 15.33 -7.22
N ALA A 43 25.99 14.93 -8.49
CA ALA A 43 27.18 14.69 -9.30
C ALA A 43 27.97 15.99 -9.42
N ASP A 44 29.30 15.90 -9.32
CA ASP A 44 30.16 17.03 -9.62
C ASP A 44 30.00 17.37 -11.11
N LYS A 45 29.84 18.65 -11.44
CA LYS A 45 29.31 19.10 -12.75
C LYS A 45 30.20 18.72 -13.95
N SER A 46 31.41 18.19 -13.72
CA SER A 46 32.40 17.86 -14.75
C SER A 46 32.26 16.47 -15.38
N GLU A 47 31.44 15.57 -14.84
CA GLU A 47 31.34 14.16 -15.31
C GLU A 47 29.98 13.80 -15.94
N GLN A 48 29.34 14.76 -16.63
CA GLN A 48 28.04 14.53 -17.31
C GLN A 48 28.12 13.60 -18.54
N ILE A 49 29.26 12.95 -18.79
CA ILE A 49 29.42 11.99 -19.88
C ILE A 49 29.16 10.58 -19.31
N LEU A 50 27.94 10.08 -19.49
CA LEU A 50 27.54 8.67 -19.40
C LEU A 50 28.06 7.90 -18.17
N THR A 51 28.00 8.48 -16.98
CA THR A 51 28.20 7.70 -15.75
C THR A 51 26.93 6.91 -15.45
N GLU A 52 27.05 5.58 -15.42
CA GLU A 52 25.98 4.70 -14.96
C GLU A 52 25.73 4.99 -13.47
N TYR A 53 24.54 5.51 -13.14
CA TYR A 53 24.12 5.67 -11.76
C TYR A 53 24.07 4.30 -11.08
N THR A 54 24.75 4.19 -9.94
CA THR A 54 24.71 3.01 -9.09
C THR A 54 23.64 3.17 -8.01
N PRO A 55 23.10 2.07 -7.45
CA PRO A 55 22.19 2.14 -6.30
C PRO A 55 22.74 2.94 -5.11
N ASP A 56 24.06 3.08 -4.98
CA ASP A 56 24.75 3.82 -3.92
C ASP A 56 24.72 5.35 -4.09
N ASP A 57 24.31 5.83 -5.27
CA ASP A 57 24.11 7.25 -5.58
C ASP A 57 22.77 7.78 -5.06
N ILE A 58 21.92 6.88 -4.57
CA ILE A 58 20.58 7.15 -4.08
C ILE A 58 20.61 7.19 -2.55
N ASN A 59 20.35 8.36 -1.96
CA ASN A 59 20.07 8.45 -0.53
C ASN A 59 18.55 8.31 -0.30
N ARG A 60 18.14 7.37 0.55
CA ARG A 60 16.73 7.19 0.96
C ARG A 60 16.60 7.29 2.46
N SER A 61 15.88 8.31 2.92
CA SER A 61 15.45 8.43 4.31
C SER A 61 14.02 7.90 4.45
N TRP A 62 13.78 7.07 5.46
CA TRP A 62 12.50 6.38 5.68
C TRP A 62 11.84 6.85 6.97
N GLN A 63 10.52 7.00 6.93
CA GLN A 63 9.67 7.14 8.11
C GLN A 63 8.49 6.18 8.01
N CYS A 64 8.44 5.22 8.93
CA CYS A 64 7.35 4.26 9.02
C CYS A 64 6.31 4.75 10.04
N ARG A 65 5.05 4.85 9.62
CA ARG A 65 3.90 5.13 10.51
C ARG A 65 2.88 4.00 10.41
N ARG A 66 2.30 3.60 11.54
CA ARG A 66 1.30 2.53 11.57
C ARG A 66 -0.06 3.07 11.98
N TYR A 67 -1.03 2.86 11.12
CA TYR A 67 -2.43 3.04 11.43
C TYR A 67 -3.05 1.67 11.77
N GLY A 68 -3.46 1.48 13.02
CA GLY A 68 -4.09 0.25 13.48
C GLY A 68 -5.60 0.36 13.52
N ILE A 69 -6.30 -0.66 13.02
CA ILE A 69 -7.71 -0.90 13.34
C ILE A 69 -7.71 -1.77 14.59
N CYS A 70 -8.21 -1.24 15.71
CA CYS A 70 -8.26 -1.96 16.97
C CYS A 70 -9.49 -2.86 17.00
N ARG A 71 -9.32 -4.14 17.39
CA ARG A 71 -10.39 -5.13 17.64
C ARG A 71 -11.23 -5.60 16.43
N GLY A 72 -10.86 -5.25 15.21
CA GLY A 72 -11.62 -5.69 14.04
C GLY A 72 -11.53 -7.20 13.77
N LYS A 73 -12.60 -7.78 13.21
CA LYS A 73 -12.60 -9.18 12.74
C LYS A 73 -11.66 -9.32 11.53
N SER A 74 -11.32 -10.56 11.15
CA SER A 74 -10.64 -10.80 9.86
C SER A 74 -11.57 -10.32 8.73
N PRO A 75 -11.23 -9.22 8.03
CA PRO A 75 -12.13 -8.64 7.06
C PRO A 75 -12.27 -9.56 5.84
N HIS A 76 -13.44 -9.54 5.22
CA HIS A 76 -13.59 -10.07 3.88
C HIS A 76 -13.33 -8.95 2.88
N ASP A 77 -12.22 -9.04 2.17
CA ASP A 77 -11.81 -8.02 1.21
C ASP A 77 -12.57 -8.18 -0.11
N ALA A 78 -13.26 -7.12 -0.52
CA ALA A 78 -13.89 -6.97 -1.81
C ALA A 78 -13.09 -5.92 -2.61
N PRO A 79 -12.09 -6.33 -3.41
CA PRO A 79 -11.40 -5.42 -4.31
C PRO A 79 -12.37 -4.95 -5.40
N ASN A 80 -12.42 -3.63 -5.61
CA ASN A 80 -13.34 -2.96 -6.51
C ASN A 80 -12.57 -2.19 -7.58
N LEU A 81 -13.25 -1.81 -8.66
CA LEU A 81 -12.67 -1.02 -9.75
C LEU A 81 -11.42 -1.69 -10.33
N LEU A 82 -11.57 -2.93 -10.82
CA LEU A 82 -10.52 -3.65 -11.53
C LEU A 82 -10.07 -2.83 -12.74
N HIS A 83 -8.77 -2.63 -12.85
CA HIS A 83 -8.17 -1.93 -13.98
C HIS A 83 -7.81 -2.92 -15.10
N ASN A 84 -7.88 -2.46 -16.36
CA ASN A 84 -7.50 -3.28 -17.51
C ASN A 84 -5.98 -3.45 -17.67
N THR A 85 -5.20 -2.78 -16.83
CA THR A 85 -3.74 -2.91 -16.79
C THR A 85 -3.30 -3.72 -15.58
N TYR A 86 -2.10 -4.28 -15.67
CA TYR A 86 -1.50 -5.11 -14.64
C TYR A 86 -0.04 -4.71 -14.45
N TYR A 87 0.53 -5.14 -13.34
CA TYR A 87 1.97 -5.02 -13.09
C TYR A 87 2.66 -6.38 -13.09
N ASN A 88 3.95 -6.35 -13.43
CA ASN A 88 4.86 -7.47 -13.29
C ASN A 88 5.98 -7.06 -12.34
N TYR A 89 6.29 -7.93 -11.39
CA TYR A 89 7.33 -7.75 -10.39
C TYR A 89 8.41 -8.79 -10.59
N PHE A 90 9.60 -8.35 -10.97
CA PHE A 90 10.77 -9.20 -11.16
C PHE A 90 11.80 -8.89 -10.06
N ILE A 91 11.65 -9.56 -8.91
CA ILE A 91 12.42 -9.25 -7.70
C ILE A 91 13.74 -10.04 -7.66
N GLY A 92 14.81 -9.39 -8.11
CA GLY A 92 16.14 -10.00 -8.19
C GLY A 92 16.22 -11.12 -9.21
N THR A 93 17.25 -11.95 -9.11
CA THR A 93 17.56 -13.00 -10.09
C THR A 93 16.78 -14.29 -9.89
N ASP A 94 16.21 -14.52 -8.69
CA ASP A 94 15.41 -15.69 -8.38
C ASP A 94 13.98 -15.56 -8.95
N LYS A 95 13.73 -16.31 -10.03
CA LYS A 95 12.44 -16.36 -10.74
C LYS A 95 11.28 -16.85 -9.87
N SER A 96 11.54 -17.62 -8.80
CA SER A 96 10.48 -18.08 -7.90
C SER A 96 9.82 -16.92 -7.14
N ARG A 97 10.49 -15.76 -7.09
CA ARG A 97 10.00 -14.52 -6.48
C ARG A 97 9.39 -13.55 -7.49
N TRP A 98 9.29 -13.94 -8.75
CA TRP A 98 8.66 -13.14 -9.78
C TRP A 98 7.14 -13.31 -9.73
N ALA A 99 6.41 -12.22 -9.98
CA ALA A 99 4.96 -12.23 -10.08
C ALA A 99 4.53 -11.47 -11.33
N SER A 100 3.89 -12.13 -12.27
CA SER A 100 3.38 -11.54 -13.51
C SER A 100 1.86 -11.41 -13.50
N ASN A 101 1.33 -10.50 -14.33
CA ASN A 101 -0.11 -10.26 -14.48
C ASN A 101 -0.82 -9.95 -13.16
N VAL A 102 -0.16 -9.19 -12.29
CA VAL A 102 -0.72 -8.84 -10.99
C VAL A 102 -1.81 -7.78 -11.20
N PRO A 103 -3.08 -8.07 -10.85
CA PRO A 103 -4.20 -7.19 -11.10
C PRO A 103 -4.14 -5.94 -10.23
N LEU A 104 -4.64 -4.84 -10.78
CA LEU A 104 -4.69 -3.53 -10.16
C LEU A 104 -6.14 -3.14 -9.86
N PHE A 105 -6.37 -2.61 -8.66
CA PHE A 105 -7.69 -2.19 -8.18
C PHE A 105 -7.64 -0.72 -7.80
N GLY A 106 -8.69 0.03 -8.14
CA GLY A 106 -8.84 1.42 -7.71
C GLY A 106 -9.22 1.55 -6.23
N GLU A 107 -9.82 0.51 -5.66
CA GLU A 107 -10.36 0.51 -4.31
C GLU A 107 -10.38 -0.90 -3.71
N VAL A 108 -10.31 -0.99 -2.38
CA VAL A 108 -10.67 -2.20 -1.63
C VAL A 108 -11.69 -1.85 -0.56
N THR A 109 -12.84 -2.51 -0.57
CA THR A 109 -13.77 -2.51 0.56
C THR A 109 -13.45 -3.67 1.48
N ARG A 110 -13.19 -3.37 2.76
CA ARG A 110 -13.01 -4.36 3.82
C ARG A 110 -14.31 -4.48 4.58
N ARG A 111 -14.97 -5.63 4.42
CA ARG A 111 -16.27 -5.83 5.03
C ARG A 111 -16.15 -6.25 6.49
N GLU A 112 -17.11 -5.80 7.30
CA GLU A 112 -17.28 -6.20 8.70
C GLU A 112 -16.00 -6.00 9.53
N ILE A 113 -15.30 -4.88 9.31
CA ILE A 113 -14.17 -4.49 10.17
C ILE A 113 -14.64 -4.23 11.60
N TYR A 114 -15.88 -3.76 11.75
CA TYR A 114 -16.69 -3.87 12.97
C TYR A 114 -18.07 -4.40 12.56
N LYS A 115 -18.92 -4.76 13.53
CA LYS A 115 -20.22 -5.37 13.24
C LYS A 115 -21.10 -4.41 12.40
N GLY A 116 -21.38 -4.77 11.15
CA GLY A 116 -22.13 -3.95 10.18
C GLY A 116 -21.43 -2.66 9.75
N ILE A 117 -20.11 -2.55 9.95
CA ILE A 117 -19.30 -1.41 9.51
C ILE A 117 -18.20 -1.91 8.59
N ASP A 118 -18.16 -1.35 7.39
CA ASP A 118 -17.15 -1.62 6.38
C ASP A 118 -16.13 -0.47 6.32
N ALA A 119 -14.90 -0.77 5.91
CA ALA A 119 -13.90 0.24 5.56
C ALA A 119 -13.64 0.25 4.07
N ARG A 120 -13.82 1.41 3.44
CA ARG A 120 -13.48 1.63 2.04
C ARG A 120 -12.10 2.27 1.95
N LEU A 121 -11.17 1.65 1.22
CA LEU A 121 -9.80 2.12 1.03
C LEU A 121 -9.57 2.46 -0.44
N TYR A 122 -9.17 3.70 -0.73
CA TYR A 122 -9.05 4.19 -2.11
C TYR A 122 -8.05 5.35 -2.20
N PHE A 123 -7.81 5.83 -3.42
CA PHE A 123 -6.96 6.98 -3.69
C PHE A 123 -7.76 8.20 -4.12
N ASP A 124 -7.40 9.36 -3.58
CA ASP A 124 -7.81 10.65 -4.12
C ASP A 124 -6.66 11.64 -4.05
N GLY A 125 -6.46 12.42 -5.11
CA GLY A 125 -5.38 13.41 -5.21
C GLY A 125 -3.96 12.83 -5.03
N GLY A 126 -3.78 11.52 -5.24
CA GLY A 126 -2.50 10.83 -5.01
C GLY A 126 -2.23 10.41 -3.56
N PHE A 127 -3.20 10.61 -2.66
CA PHE A 127 -3.12 10.20 -1.27
C PHE A 127 -4.09 9.06 -0.98
N MET A 128 -3.69 8.14 -0.10
CA MET A 128 -4.60 7.09 0.34
C MET A 128 -5.64 7.69 1.30
N ARG A 129 -6.90 7.37 1.06
CA ARG A 129 -8.03 7.74 1.91
C ARG A 129 -8.75 6.50 2.41
N TYR A 130 -9.50 6.69 3.50
CA TYR A 130 -10.39 5.68 4.04
C TYR A 130 -11.71 6.29 4.47
N ASP A 131 -12.80 5.57 4.22
CA ASP A 131 -14.14 5.90 4.70
C ASP A 131 -14.66 4.74 5.57
N PHE A 132 -15.44 5.04 6.61
CA PHE A 132 -16.20 4.03 7.37
C PHE A 132 -17.66 4.06 6.93
N ASN A 133 -18.11 2.99 6.28
CA ASN A 133 -19.49 2.84 5.86
C ASN A 133 -20.27 2.17 7.00
N VAL A 134 -21.04 2.96 7.74
CA VAL A 134 -21.79 2.49 8.92
C VAL A 134 -23.20 2.08 8.50
N GLY A 135 -23.56 0.81 8.70
CA GLY A 135 -24.90 0.31 8.45
C GLY A 135 -25.95 0.93 9.38
N VAL A 136 -27.22 0.95 8.94
CA VAL A 136 -28.35 1.59 9.66
C VAL A 136 -28.51 1.11 11.10
N SER A 137 -28.15 -0.14 11.41
CA SER A 137 -28.25 -0.74 12.75
C SER A 137 -26.91 -0.90 13.46
N SER A 138 -25.84 -0.32 12.92
CA SER A 138 -24.50 -0.42 13.49
C SER A 138 -24.22 0.71 14.48
N ASN A 139 -23.30 0.44 15.41
CA ASN A 139 -22.89 1.40 16.43
C ASN A 139 -21.59 2.10 16.02
N PRO A 140 -21.59 3.40 15.68
CA PRO A 140 -20.37 4.13 15.34
C PRO A 140 -19.32 4.15 16.46
N GLN A 141 -19.73 3.98 17.73
CA GLN A 141 -18.83 3.96 18.88
C GLN A 141 -17.92 2.73 18.93
N ASP A 142 -18.18 1.72 18.09
CA ASP A 142 -17.32 0.55 17.98
C ASP A 142 -16.02 0.87 17.22
N ILE A 143 -15.98 1.97 16.46
CA ILE A 143 -14.82 2.37 15.65
C ILE A 143 -13.67 2.83 16.55
N GLN A 144 -12.54 2.12 16.51
CA GLN A 144 -11.36 2.41 17.32
C GLN A 144 -10.08 2.39 16.47
N VAL A 145 -9.40 3.53 16.41
CA VAL A 145 -8.23 3.73 15.55
C VAL A 145 -7.02 4.12 16.39
N LYS A 146 -5.84 3.63 16.01
CA LYS A 146 -4.57 3.91 16.69
C LYS A 146 -3.53 4.43 15.69
N PHE A 147 -2.75 5.42 16.12
CA PHE A 147 -1.66 6.05 15.37
C PHE A 147 -0.29 5.75 15.99
#